data_AF-A0A660NV07-F1
#
_entry.id   AF-A0A660NV07-F1
#
_cell.length_a   1.000
_cell.length_b   1.000
_cell.length_c   1.000
_cell.angle_alpha   90.00
_cell.angle_beta   90.00
_cell.angle_gamma   90.00
#
_symmetry.space_group_name_H-M   'P 1'
#
loop_
_entity.id
_entity.type
_entity.pdbx_description
1 polymer ?
#
loop_
_entity_poly.entity_id
_entity_poly.type
_entity_poly.pdbx_seq_one_letter_code
_entity_poly.pdbx_strand_id
1 'polypeptide(L)' 'MQKYADYIKEIEIDSLWAGQKHIRWELNRHVNILSGINGVGKSTILNKVVKGLAQGG' A
#
# COMPACT_ATOMS: atom_id res chain seq x y z
N MET A 1 -3.96 19.30 12.88
CA MET A 1 -4.30 18.23 11.93
C MET A 1 -4.69 17.01 12.75
N GLN A 2 -5.88 16.45 12.56
CA GLN A 2 -6.36 15.32 13.36
C GLN A 2 -5.60 14.05 12.97
N LYS A 3 -5.06 13.33 13.95
CA LYS A 3 -4.36 12.07 13.75
C LYS A 3 -5.39 10.94 13.61
N TYR A 4 -5.41 10.26 12.47
CA TYR A 4 -6.37 9.17 12.20
C TYR A 4 -5.96 7.84 12.83
N ALA A 5 -4.66 7.55 12.89
CA ALA A 5 -4.13 6.31 13.46
C ALA A 5 -2.67 6.48 13.90
N ASP A 6 -2.17 5.58 14.75
CA ASP A 6 -0.77 5.57 15.18
C ASP A 6 0.18 5.03 14.12
N TYR A 7 -0.25 3.97 13.43
CA TYR A 7 0.50 3.31 12.35
C TYR A 7 -0.45 2.44 11.52
N ILE A 8 -0.02 2.08 10.32
CA ILE A 8 -0.74 1.16 9.44
C ILE A 8 -0.26 -0.26 9.76
N LYS A 9 -1.19 -1.17 10.06
CA LYS A 9 -0.87 -2.59 10.34
C LYS A 9 -0.71 -3.40 9.07
N GLU A 10 -1.57 -3.15 8.09
CA GLU A 10 -1.67 -3.95 6.89
C GLU A 10 -2.11 -3.08 5.73
N ILE A 11 -1.62 -3.42 4.54
CA ILE A 11 -2.12 -2.94 3.26
C ILE A 11 -2.70 -4.16 2.54
N GLU A 12 -3.99 -4.08 2.21
CA GLU A 12 -4.65 -5.03 1.32
C GLU A 12 -5.08 -4.31 0.04
N ILE A 13 -4.71 -4.88 -1.11
CA ILE A 13 -5.09 -4.39 -2.43
C ILE A 13 -5.63 -5.60 -3.19
N ASP A 14 -6.96 -5.73 -3.23
CA ASP A 14 -7.70 -6.82 -3.86
C ASP A 14 -7.26 -7.10 -5.30
N SER A 15 -7.02 -6.02 -6.05
CA SER A 15 -6.75 -6.11 -7.47
C SER A 15 -5.76 -5.04 -7.95
N LEU A 16 -4.66 -5.53 -8.50
CA LEU A 16 -3.75 -4.81 -9.39
C LEU A 16 -3.74 -5.49 -10.76
N TRP A 17 -3.34 -4.72 -11.78
CA TRP A 17 -3.14 -5.21 -13.14
C TRP A 17 -4.38 -5.90 -13.70
N ALA A 18 -5.53 -5.24 -13.61
CA ALA A 18 -6.81 -5.77 -14.07
C ALA A 18 -7.17 -7.14 -13.44
N GLY A 19 -6.98 -7.27 -12.13
CA GLY A 19 -7.36 -8.48 -11.37
C GLY A 19 -6.30 -9.57 -11.28
N GLN A 20 -5.12 -9.35 -11.86
CA GLN A 20 -4.09 -10.39 -11.94
C GLN A 20 -3.28 -10.55 -10.66
N LYS A 21 -3.36 -9.59 -9.72
CA LYS A 21 -2.59 -9.67 -8.48
C LYS A 21 -3.33 -9.07 -7.29
N HIS A 22 -3.54 -9.91 -6.29
CA HIS A 22 -3.88 -9.53 -4.92
C HIS A 22 -2.58 -9.28 -4.15
N ILE A 23 -2.54 -8.20 -3.39
CA ILE A 23 -1.43 -7.91 -2.47
C ILE A 23 -2.01 -7.81 -1.07
N ARG A 24 -1.47 -8.62 -0.18
CA ARG A 24 -1.63 -8.49 1.27
C ARG A 24 -0.26 -8.28 1.87
N TRP A 25 -0.07 -7.15 2.54
CA TRP A 25 1.21 -6.76 3.10
C TRP A 25 1.07 -6.28 4.53
N GLU A 26 1.46 -7.14 5.47
CA GLU A 26 1.61 -6.77 6.87
C GLU A 26 2.86 -5.88 7.04
N LEU A 27 2.68 -4.74 7.70
CA LEU A 27 3.70 -3.72 7.82
C LEU A 27 4.43 -3.77 9.16
N ASN A 28 5.73 -3.57 9.08
CA ASN A 28 6.55 -3.23 10.23
C ASN A 28 6.31 -1.77 10.64
N ARG A 29 6.33 -1.48 11.95
CA ARG A 29 6.13 -0.12 12.45
C ARG A 29 7.28 0.85 12.13
N HIS A 30 8.49 0.32 11.86
CA HIS A 30 9.67 1.13 11.61
C HIS A 30 9.91 1.31 10.10
N VAL A 31 10.33 0.25 9.41
CA VAL A 31 10.74 0.32 8.01
C VAL A 31 10.16 -0.84 7.23
N ASN A 32 9.59 -0.52 6.07
CA ASN A 32 9.06 -1.46 5.10
C ASN A 32 9.76 -1.26 3.77
N ILE A 33 10.16 -2.36 3.12
CA ILE A 33 10.92 -2.31 1.87
C ILE A 33 10.05 -2.83 0.74
N LEU A 34 9.81 -1.97 -0.25
CA LEU A 34 9.22 -2.36 -1.52
C LEU A 34 10.32 -2.38 -2.59
N SER A 35 10.86 -3.56 -2.88
CA SER A 35 11.97 -3.76 -3.81
C SER A 35 11.53 -4.46 -5.11
N GLY A 36 12.37 -4.35 -6.15
CA GLY A 36 12.13 -4.97 -7.45
C GLY A 36 12.65 -4.12 -8.62
N ILE A 37 12.63 -4.68 -9.82
CA ILE A 37 13.11 -4.00 -11.04
C ILE A 37 12.26 -2.78 -11.41
N ASN A 38 12.75 -1.93 -12.31
CA ASN A 38 11.99 -0.80 -12.84
C ASN A 38 10.77 -1.30 -13.63
N GLY A 39 9.66 -0.56 -13.56
CA GLY A 39 8.41 -0.94 -14.23
C GLY A 39 7.56 -2.02 -13.53
N VAL A 40 8.06 -2.70 -12.48
CA VAL A 40 7.31 -3.76 -11.77
C VAL A 40 6.10 -3.24 -10.96
N GLY A 41 5.96 -1.91 -10.83
CA GLY A 41 4.79 -1.27 -10.22
C GLY A 41 4.93 -0.89 -8.74
N LYS A 42 6.15 -0.72 -8.23
CA LYS A 42 6.42 -0.23 -6.86
C LYS A 42 5.65 1.07 -6.55
N SER A 43 5.78 2.08 -7.42
CA SER A 43 5.08 3.36 -7.26
C SER A 43 3.56 3.22 -7.39
N THR A 44 3.07 2.26 -8.18
CA THR A 44 1.63 2.03 -8.33
C THR A 44 1.01 1.48 -7.05
N ILE A 45 1.70 0.56 -6.37
CA ILE A 45 1.28 0.05 -5.06
C ILE A 45 1.17 1.21 -4.07
N LEU A 46 2.23 2.03 -3.94
CA LEU A 46 2.23 3.20 -3.05
C LEU A 46 1.11 4.20 -3.38
N ASN A 47 0.90 4.50 -4.65
CA ASN A 47 -0.15 5.43 -5.08
C ASN A 47 -1.56 4.91 -4.75
N LYS A 48 -1.79 3.60 -4.84
CA LYS A 48 -3.08 3.00 -4.49
C LYS A 48 -3.35 3.11 -2.99
N VAL A 49 -2.32 2.89 -2.16
CA VAL A 49 -2.38 3.08 -0.71
C VAL A 49 -2.71 4.52 -0.33
N VAL A 50 -1.96 5.50 -0.87
CA VAL A 50 -2.19 6.92 -0.58
C VAL A 50 -3.60 7.36 -0.97
N LYS A 51 -4.10 6.91 -2.13
CA LYS A 51 -5.47 7.21 -2.57
C LYS A 51 -6.54 6.59 -1.66
N GLY A 52 -6.32 5.38 -1.14
CA GLY A 52 -7.21 4.74 -0.18
C GLY A 52 -7.29 5.53 1.13
N LEU A 53 -6.13 5.93 1.67
CA LEU A 53 -6.06 6.73 2.89
C LEU A 53 -6.72 8.10 2.76
N ALA A 54 -6.60 8.76 1.60
CA ALA A 54 -7.25 10.04 1.35
C ALA A 54 -8.80 9.95 1.32
N GLN A 55 -9.35 8.76 1.07
CA GLN A 55 -10.79 8.50 1.04
C GLN A 55 -11.37 8.06 2.40
N GLY A 56 -10.54 7.98 3.45
CA GLY A 56 -10.98 7.60 4.79
C GLY A 56 -10.62 6.19 5.24
N GLY A 57 -9.91 5.41 4.41
CA GLY A 57 -9.51 4.03 4.71
C GLY A 57 -10.50 3.01 4.20
#